data_AF-A0A6M1YL26-F1
#
_entry.id   AF-A0A6M1YL26-F1
#
_cell.length_a   1.000
_cell.length_b   1.000
_cell.length_c   1.000
_cell.angle_alpha   90.00
_cell.angle_beta   90.00
_cell.angle_gamma   90.00
#
_symmetry.space_group_name_H-M   'P 1'
#
loop_
_entity.id
_entity.type
_entity.pdbx_description
1 polymer ?
#
loop_
_entity_poly.entity_id
_entity_poly.type
_entity_poly.pdbx_seq_one_letter_code
_entity_poly.pdbx_strand_id
1 'polypeptide(L)'
;MIPLDADIHQIQKPEVREERVCSIRNHLIYSKAGFAAIVKIPSKGQKNESFAELTRTAEDEVKIVDLISTMGSNGKINLLLYHEKRLRKTGDELRHVHPLKFIGYIFSKPDLKEHMGSIFDDFFKRINFVKDYSQAMDVFDLKNMLTIYVDDFCREVDVNPDKIRPFINNKDWEGLLRFLINN
;
A
#
# COMPACT_ATOMS: atom_id res chain seq x y z
N MET A 1 43.98 -54.40 -16.99
CA MET A 1 45.25 -53.67 -16.79
C MET A 1 45.21 -52.42 -17.66
N ILE A 2 44.77 -51.29 -17.10
CA ILE A 2 45.06 -49.92 -17.54
C ILE A 2 45.18 -49.11 -16.24
N PRO A 3 46.31 -48.44 -15.96
CA PRO A 3 46.48 -47.59 -14.80
C PRO A 3 46.25 -46.09 -15.10
N LEU A 4 45.75 -45.40 -14.08
CA LEU A 4 46.12 -44.09 -13.52
C LEU A 4 46.67 -42.99 -14.45
N ASP A 5 45.96 -41.85 -14.58
CA ASP A 5 46.15 -40.62 -13.77
C ASP A 5 45.67 -39.32 -14.45
N ALA A 6 45.39 -38.33 -13.59
CA ALA A 6 45.25 -36.88 -13.82
C ALA A 6 43.83 -36.27 -13.96
N ASP A 7 43.12 -36.24 -12.83
CA ASP A 7 42.84 -35.06 -11.99
C ASP A 7 42.23 -33.74 -12.54
N ILE A 8 41.43 -33.12 -11.66
CA ILE A 8 41.13 -31.68 -11.50
C ILE A 8 39.94 -31.06 -12.29
N HIS A 9 38.86 -30.84 -11.52
CA HIS A 9 37.87 -29.76 -11.61
C HIS A 9 37.27 -29.39 -12.97
N GLN A 10 36.09 -29.95 -13.27
CA GLN A 10 35.06 -29.21 -14.00
C GLN A 10 33.87 -28.95 -13.07
N ILE A 11 34.05 -27.93 -12.24
CA ILE A 11 32.97 -27.21 -11.58
C ILE A 11 32.07 -26.68 -12.70
N GLN A 12 30.87 -27.26 -12.83
CA GLN A 12 29.81 -26.67 -13.63
C GLN A 12 29.52 -25.28 -13.06
N LYS A 13 29.91 -24.29 -13.86
CA LYS A 13 29.75 -22.87 -13.65
C LYS A 13 28.26 -22.55 -13.40
N PRO A 14 27.86 -22.00 -12.24
CA PRO A 14 26.51 -21.50 -12.10
C PRO A 14 26.33 -20.31 -13.05
N GLU A 15 25.26 -20.40 -13.83
CA GLU A 15 24.76 -19.38 -14.74
C GLU A 15 24.53 -18.08 -13.94
N VAL A 16 25.39 -17.10 -14.19
CA VAL A 16 25.31 -15.76 -13.61
C VAL A 16 24.04 -15.12 -14.17
N ARG A 17 22.97 -15.16 -13.38
CA ARG A 17 21.79 -14.34 -13.60
C ARG A 17 22.26 -12.89 -13.49
N GLU A 18 22.30 -12.18 -14.62
CA GLU A 18 22.53 -10.74 -14.66
C GLU A 18 21.50 -10.07 -13.77
N GLU A 19 21.90 -9.76 -12.54
CA GLU A 19 21.26 -8.77 -11.71
C GLU A 19 21.27 -7.48 -12.53
N ARG A 20 20.13 -7.16 -13.14
CA ARG A 20 19.88 -5.81 -13.62
C ARG A 20 19.90 -4.93 -12.38
N VAL A 21 21.09 -4.41 -12.10
CA VAL A 21 21.35 -3.27 -11.24
C VAL A 21 20.49 -2.13 -11.78
N CYS A 22 19.24 -2.09 -11.31
CA CYS A 22 18.31 -1.04 -11.63
C CYS A 22 18.86 0.21 -10.95
N SER A 23 19.61 0.98 -11.74
CA SER A 23 20.17 2.29 -11.46
C SER A 23 19.51 2.96 -10.26
N ILE A 24 20.21 2.86 -9.13
CA ILE A 24 19.84 3.39 -7.81
C ILE A 24 19.72 4.94 -7.83
N ARG A 25 19.93 5.59 -8.97
CA ARG A 25 19.83 7.05 -9.13
C ARG A 25 18.42 7.63 -9.11
N ASN A 26 17.36 6.84 -9.30
CA ASN A 26 15.99 7.33 -9.16
C ASN A 26 15.34 7.00 -7.80
N HIS A 27 16.09 6.34 -6.91
CA HIS A 27 15.62 5.86 -5.61
C HIS A 27 15.40 6.99 -4.57
N LEU A 28 15.71 8.25 -4.93
CA LEU A 28 15.75 9.39 -4.01
C LEU A 28 14.75 10.52 -4.29
N ILE A 29 13.89 10.41 -5.30
CA ILE A 29 12.98 11.52 -5.65
C ILE A 29 11.71 11.54 -4.77
N TYR A 30 11.31 10.38 -4.21
CA TYR A 30 10.14 10.29 -3.29
C TYR A 30 10.53 10.06 -1.82
N SER A 31 11.77 10.38 -1.42
CA SER A 31 12.32 10.01 -0.10
C SER A 31 12.78 11.19 0.78
N LYS A 32 12.44 12.44 0.45
CA LYS A 32 12.93 13.63 1.21
C LYS A 32 11.87 14.57 1.79
N ALA A 33 10.64 14.09 2.01
CA ALA A 33 9.68 14.78 2.85
C ALA A 33 8.80 13.74 3.55
N GLY A 34 9.32 13.19 4.65
CA GLY A 34 8.69 12.09 5.37
C GLY A 34 7.27 12.41 5.81
N PHE A 35 6.43 11.36 5.88
CA PHE A 35 5.18 11.30 6.64
C PHE A 35 5.36 11.55 8.16
N ALA A 36 6.57 11.87 8.61
CA ALA A 36 6.97 12.00 10.01
C ALA A 36 6.47 13.29 10.71
N ALA A 37 5.83 14.22 10.00
CA ALA A 37 5.35 15.47 10.60
C ALA A 37 3.82 15.54 10.54
N ILE A 38 3.19 15.41 11.72
CA ILE A 38 1.80 15.77 12.02
C ILE A 38 0.74 14.72 11.59
N VAL A 39 0.96 13.44 11.89
CA VAL A 39 -0.20 12.62 12.29
C VAL A 39 -0.50 13.00 13.72
N LYS A 40 -1.69 13.54 13.99
CA LYS A 40 -2.14 13.88 15.34
C LYS A 40 -2.40 12.55 16.07
N ILE A 41 -1.35 11.95 16.60
CA ILE A 41 -1.44 10.70 17.37
C ILE A 41 -2.37 11.00 18.55
N PRO A 42 -3.50 10.28 18.69
CA PRO A 42 -4.41 10.53 19.78
C PRO A 42 -3.69 10.36 21.13
N SER A 43 -3.89 11.35 22.00
CA SER A 43 -3.27 11.42 23.33
C SER A 43 -3.82 10.31 24.22
N LYS A 44 -2.99 9.83 25.15
CA LYS A 44 -3.28 8.74 26.09
C LYS A 44 -4.43 9.19 27.02
N GLY A 45 -5.68 8.91 26.62
CA GLY A 45 -6.88 9.33 27.34
C GLY A 45 -8.06 9.79 26.47
N GLN A 46 -7.94 9.81 25.13
CA GLN A 46 -9.10 10.02 24.27
C GLN A 46 -10.05 8.83 24.38
N LYS A 47 -11.35 9.12 24.59
CA LYS A 47 -12.45 8.16 24.44
C LYS A 47 -12.20 7.36 23.17
N ASN A 48 -12.41 6.04 23.20
CA ASN A 48 -12.39 5.21 22.00
C ASN A 48 -13.49 5.74 21.07
N GLU A 49 -13.13 6.63 20.14
CA GLU A 49 -14.02 7.05 19.06
C GLU A 49 -14.42 5.77 18.31
N SER A 50 -15.71 5.60 18.06
CA SER A 50 -16.16 4.46 17.28
C SER A 50 -15.65 4.60 15.85
N PHE A 51 -15.53 3.49 15.11
CA PHE A 51 -15.11 3.55 13.71
C PHE A 51 -15.98 4.49 12.86
N ALA A 52 -17.27 4.65 13.21
CA ALA A 52 -18.19 5.56 12.53
C ALA A 52 -17.87 7.06 12.77
N GLU A 53 -17.23 7.39 13.88
CA GLU A 53 -16.84 8.76 14.24
C GLU A 53 -15.50 9.19 13.62
N LEU A 54 -14.75 8.24 13.03
CA LEU A 54 -13.51 8.54 12.32
C LEU A 54 -13.78 9.44 11.10
N THR A 55 -12.91 10.44 10.94
CA THR A 55 -13.06 11.46 9.90
C THR A 55 -12.99 10.89 8.48
N ARG A 56 -14.13 10.93 7.78
CA ARG A 56 -14.22 10.82 6.32
C ARG A 56 -15.38 11.72 5.87
N THR A 57 -15.07 12.90 5.36
CA THR A 57 -16.08 13.83 4.86
C THR A 57 -16.47 13.52 3.41
N ALA A 58 -17.59 14.04 2.93
CA ALA A 58 -17.97 13.91 1.52
C ALA A 58 -16.92 14.55 0.57
N GLU A 59 -16.22 15.60 1.02
CA GLU A 59 -15.11 16.19 0.26
C GLU A 59 -13.92 15.23 0.14
N ASP A 60 -13.61 14.50 1.22
CA ASP A 60 -12.57 13.47 1.21
C ASP A 60 -12.95 12.34 0.25
N GLU A 61 -14.22 11.90 0.25
CA GLU A 61 -14.71 10.86 -0.66
C GLU A 61 -14.52 11.26 -2.14
N VAL A 62 -14.81 12.50 -2.51
CA VAL A 62 -14.57 13.03 -3.87
C VAL A 62 -13.08 12.99 -4.22
N LYS A 63 -12.21 13.38 -3.29
CA LYS A 63 -10.75 13.34 -3.49
C LYS A 63 -10.23 11.91 -3.62
N ILE A 64 -10.76 10.97 -2.84
CA ILE A 64 -10.41 9.54 -2.94
C ILE A 64 -10.81 9.01 -4.31
N VAL A 65 -12.02 9.33 -4.78
CA VAL A 65 -12.48 8.95 -6.12
C VAL A 65 -11.56 9.51 -7.19
N ASP A 66 -11.25 10.81 -7.19
CA ASP A 66 -10.33 11.43 -8.17
C ASP A 66 -8.94 10.77 -8.14
N LEU A 67 -8.38 10.55 -6.95
CA LEU A 67 -7.06 9.96 -6.77
C LEU A 67 -6.99 8.54 -7.37
N ILE A 68 -7.91 7.66 -6.95
CA ILE A 68 -7.89 6.25 -7.34
C ILE A 68 -8.29 6.08 -8.81
N SER A 69 -9.32 6.78 -9.28
CA SER A 69 -9.72 6.71 -10.69
C SER A 69 -8.65 7.27 -11.62
N THR A 70 -8.00 8.37 -11.28
CA THR A 70 -6.89 8.93 -12.07
C THR A 70 -5.71 7.96 -12.10
N MET A 71 -5.33 7.37 -10.97
CA MET A 71 -4.23 6.40 -10.89
C MET A 71 -4.53 5.11 -11.67
N GLY A 72 -5.77 4.59 -11.57
CA GLY A 72 -6.21 3.39 -12.27
C GLY A 72 -6.27 3.59 -13.78
N SER A 73 -6.87 4.69 -14.23
CA SER A 73 -7.17 4.92 -15.65
C SER A 73 -5.97 5.37 -16.50
N ASN A 74 -4.88 5.84 -15.89
CA ASN A 74 -3.75 6.41 -16.61
C ASN A 74 -2.50 5.55 -16.52
N GLY A 75 -1.78 5.40 -17.64
CA GLY A 75 -0.47 4.77 -17.65
C GLY A 75 0.60 5.62 -16.95
N LYS A 76 1.72 4.99 -16.59
CA LYS A 76 2.85 5.62 -15.88
C LYS A 76 3.30 6.96 -16.47
N ILE A 77 3.46 7.04 -17.79
CA ILE A 77 3.97 8.25 -18.46
C ILE A 77 2.99 9.41 -18.28
N ASN A 78 1.69 9.16 -18.45
CA ASN A 78 0.66 10.20 -18.28
C ASN A 78 0.61 10.69 -16.83
N LEU A 79 0.68 9.76 -15.87
CA LEU A 79 0.73 10.10 -14.45
C LEU A 79 1.91 11.01 -14.11
N LEU A 80 3.12 10.67 -14.56
CA LEU A 80 4.33 11.46 -14.28
C LEU A 80 4.32 12.84 -14.94
N LEU A 81 3.82 12.94 -16.18
CA LEU A 81 3.87 14.19 -16.93
C LEU A 81 2.76 15.18 -16.55
N TYR A 82 1.55 14.68 -16.27
CA TYR A 82 0.36 15.54 -16.18
C TYR A 82 -0.34 15.50 -14.82
N HIS A 83 -0.16 14.45 -14.03
CA HIS A 83 -0.97 14.25 -12.82
C HIS A 83 -0.16 14.19 -11.51
N GLU A 84 1.16 13.99 -11.56
CA GLU A 84 2.00 13.75 -10.39
C GLU A 84 1.81 14.80 -9.29
N LYS A 85 1.98 16.09 -9.63
CA LYS A 85 1.87 17.18 -8.65
C LYS A 85 0.48 17.28 -8.04
N ARG A 86 -0.56 17.08 -8.86
CA ARG A 86 -1.96 17.12 -8.41
C ARG A 86 -2.24 15.95 -7.46
N LEU A 87 -1.93 14.72 -7.89
CA LEU A 87 -2.18 13.52 -7.10
C LEU A 87 -1.41 13.52 -5.78
N ARG A 88 -0.16 14.03 -5.79
CA ARG A 88 0.61 14.21 -4.57
C ARG A 88 -0.07 15.19 -3.61
N LYS A 89 -0.54 16.35 -4.13
CA LYS A 89 -1.27 17.32 -3.32
C LYS A 89 -2.57 16.72 -2.76
N THR A 90 -3.33 16.02 -3.58
CA THR A 90 -4.57 15.33 -3.15
C THR A 90 -4.27 14.27 -2.09
N GLY A 91 -3.21 13.48 -2.25
CA GLY A 91 -2.77 12.51 -1.25
C GLY A 91 -2.32 13.16 0.06
N ASP A 92 -1.62 14.30 -0.01
CA ASP A 92 -1.22 15.08 1.16
C ASP A 92 -2.44 15.65 1.92
N GLU A 93 -3.46 16.10 1.19
CA GLU A 93 -4.73 16.56 1.75
C GLU A 93 -5.57 15.43 2.36
N LEU A 94 -5.32 14.17 2.01
CA LEU A 94 -6.05 13.00 2.55
C LEU A 94 -5.34 12.35 3.74
N ARG A 95 -4.17 12.85 4.16
CA ARG A 95 -3.36 12.24 5.25
C ARG A 95 -4.04 12.23 6.62
N HIS A 96 -5.05 13.08 6.84
CA HIS A 96 -5.83 13.07 8.08
C HIS A 96 -6.83 11.92 8.15
N VAL A 97 -7.20 11.33 7.01
CA VAL A 97 -8.16 10.23 6.95
C VAL A 97 -7.52 8.96 7.50
N HIS A 98 -8.24 8.26 8.38
CA HIS A 98 -7.76 7.00 8.93
C HIS A 98 -7.54 5.96 7.80
N PRO A 99 -6.41 5.23 7.76
CA PRO A 99 -6.08 4.37 6.62
C PRO A 99 -7.08 3.24 6.37
N LEU A 100 -7.68 2.66 7.43
CA LEU A 100 -8.78 1.68 7.28
C LEU A 100 -10.07 2.31 6.70
N LYS A 101 -10.34 3.59 6.97
CA LYS A 101 -11.48 4.30 6.37
C LYS A 101 -11.24 4.65 4.91
N PHE A 102 -10.00 5.01 4.59
CA PHE A 102 -9.58 5.26 3.22
C PHE A 102 -9.77 4.02 2.34
N ILE A 103 -9.20 2.87 2.72
CA ILE A 103 -9.37 1.64 1.94
C ILE A 103 -10.79 1.06 2.07
N GLY A 104 -11.47 1.23 3.21
CA GLY A 104 -12.85 0.79 3.40
C GLY A 104 -13.81 1.46 2.41
N TYR A 105 -13.61 2.75 2.18
CA TYR A 105 -14.35 3.46 1.14
C TYR A 105 -14.03 2.94 -0.26
N ILE A 106 -12.75 2.70 -0.56
CA ILE A 106 -12.34 2.20 -1.88
C ILE A 106 -12.95 0.83 -2.17
N PHE A 107 -12.86 -0.11 -1.23
CA PHE A 107 -13.32 -1.49 -1.44
C PHE A 107 -14.84 -1.69 -1.27
N SER A 108 -15.55 -0.72 -0.67
CA SER A 108 -17.02 -0.69 -0.67
C SER A 108 -17.62 -0.17 -1.99
N LYS A 109 -16.80 0.36 -2.91
CA LYS A 109 -17.23 0.86 -4.22
C LYS A 109 -16.68 -0.03 -5.34
N PRO A 110 -17.54 -0.73 -6.12
CA PRO A 110 -17.09 -1.61 -7.20
C PRO A 110 -16.16 -0.93 -8.22
N ASP A 111 -16.50 0.28 -8.66
CA ASP A 111 -15.71 1.02 -9.67
C ASP A 111 -14.28 1.34 -9.17
N LEU A 112 -14.16 1.75 -7.89
CA LEU A 112 -12.86 2.05 -7.31
C LEU A 112 -12.03 0.79 -7.07
N LYS A 113 -12.69 -0.33 -6.76
CA LYS A 113 -12.04 -1.64 -6.63
C LYS A 113 -11.46 -2.11 -7.97
N GLU A 114 -12.14 -1.89 -9.08
CA GLU A 114 -11.60 -2.18 -10.42
C GLU A 114 -10.34 -1.35 -10.72
N HIS A 115 -10.38 -0.05 -10.40
CA HIS A 115 -9.20 0.82 -10.51
C HIS A 115 -8.05 0.36 -9.60
N MET A 116 -8.35 -0.15 -8.40
CA MET A 116 -7.34 -0.77 -7.55
C MET A 116 -6.72 -2.01 -8.17
N GLY A 117 -7.49 -2.84 -8.86
CA GLY A 117 -6.97 -3.94 -9.67
C GLY A 117 -5.97 -3.44 -10.71
N SER A 118 -6.35 -2.42 -11.49
CA SER A 118 -5.47 -1.79 -12.49
C SER A 118 -4.20 -1.16 -11.90
N ILE A 119 -4.28 -0.60 -10.69
CA ILE A 119 -3.12 -0.10 -9.94
C ILE A 119 -2.20 -1.25 -9.52
N PHE A 120 -2.79 -2.37 -9.09
CA PHE A 120 -2.05 -3.54 -8.63
C PHE A 120 -1.47 -4.39 -9.75
N ASP A 121 -1.97 -4.29 -10.97
CA ASP A 121 -1.37 -4.94 -12.13
C ASP A 121 -0.09 -4.21 -12.61
N ASP A 122 -0.02 -2.89 -12.42
CA ASP A 122 1.18 -2.11 -12.72
C ASP A 122 2.18 -2.12 -11.55
N PHE A 123 3.35 -2.73 -11.78
CA PHE A 123 4.43 -2.82 -10.78
C PHE A 123 4.83 -1.47 -10.18
N PHE A 124 4.92 -0.42 -11.00
CA PHE A 124 5.34 0.91 -10.53
C PHE A 124 4.27 1.57 -9.68
N LYS A 125 3.00 1.49 -10.09
CA LYS A 125 1.89 2.07 -9.32
C LYS A 125 1.73 1.32 -7.99
N ARG A 126 1.76 -0.01 -8.04
CA ARG A 126 1.64 -0.88 -6.86
C ARG A 126 2.70 -0.59 -5.82
N ILE A 127 3.99 -0.57 -6.18
CA ILE A 127 5.07 -0.36 -5.22
C ILE A 127 4.93 1.00 -4.51
N ASN A 128 4.63 2.05 -5.26
CA ASN A 128 4.49 3.38 -4.67
C ASN A 128 3.27 3.46 -3.75
N PHE A 129 2.13 2.94 -4.19
CA PHE A 129 0.91 2.92 -3.39
C PHE A 129 1.10 2.12 -2.09
N VAL A 130 1.61 0.89 -2.20
CA VAL A 130 1.84 0.00 -1.04
C VAL A 130 2.81 0.63 -0.06
N LYS A 131 3.89 1.25 -0.55
CA LYS A 131 4.88 1.93 0.31
C LYS A 131 4.23 3.03 1.15
N ASP A 132 3.48 3.94 0.52
CA ASP A 132 2.87 5.07 1.22
C ASP A 132 1.76 4.60 2.17
N TYR A 133 0.95 3.62 1.74
CA TYR A 133 -0.09 3.03 2.57
C TYR A 133 0.48 2.29 3.79
N SER A 134 1.56 1.53 3.61
CA SER A 134 2.23 0.80 4.69
C SER A 134 2.78 1.75 5.75
N GLN A 135 3.38 2.87 5.32
CA GLN A 135 3.85 3.90 6.23
C GLN A 135 2.70 4.50 7.06
N ALA A 136 1.55 4.78 6.43
CA ALA A 136 0.39 5.25 7.17
C ALA A 136 -0.10 4.20 8.18
N MET A 137 -0.23 2.94 7.76
CA MET A 137 -0.64 1.85 8.64
C MET A 137 0.29 1.69 9.83
N ASP A 138 1.61 1.67 9.62
CA ASP A 138 2.59 1.53 10.68
C ASP A 138 2.49 2.66 11.72
N VAL A 139 2.25 3.90 11.29
CA VAL A 139 2.08 5.05 12.20
C VAL A 139 0.83 4.89 13.08
N PHE A 140 -0.28 4.40 12.51
CA PHE A 140 -1.51 4.15 13.27
C PHE A 140 -1.42 2.87 14.13
N ASP A 141 -0.58 1.92 13.75
CA ASP A 141 -0.38 0.65 14.47
C ASP A 141 0.49 0.77 15.73
N LEU A 142 1.25 1.87 15.90
CA LEU A 142 2.15 2.10 17.06
C LEU A 142 1.50 1.97 18.45
N LYS A 143 0.18 1.78 18.54
CA LYS A 143 -0.58 1.57 19.78
C LYS A 143 -1.66 0.46 19.69
N ASN A 144 -1.58 -0.49 18.74
CA ASN A 144 -2.65 -1.48 18.47
C ASN A 144 -4.03 -0.84 18.18
N MET A 145 -4.04 0.41 17.70
CA MET A 145 -5.28 1.14 17.41
C MET A 145 -5.96 0.68 16.12
N LEU A 146 -5.27 -0.10 15.29
CA LEU A 146 -5.89 -0.70 14.11
C LEU A 146 -6.84 -1.84 14.49
N THR A 147 -6.43 -2.68 15.45
CA THR A 147 -7.15 -3.91 15.83
C THR A 147 -8.55 -3.62 16.35
N ILE A 148 -8.75 -2.50 17.05
CA ILE A 148 -10.06 -2.09 17.59
C ILE A 148 -11.08 -1.76 16.49
N TYR A 149 -10.63 -1.43 15.28
CA TYR A 149 -11.47 -1.03 14.16
C TYR A 149 -11.70 -2.13 13.13
N VAL A 150 -11.06 -3.29 13.29
CA VAL A 150 -11.09 -4.36 12.28
C VAL A 150 -12.50 -4.86 12.03
N ASP A 151 -13.29 -5.09 13.08
CA ASP A 151 -14.64 -5.65 12.94
C ASP A 151 -15.61 -4.67 12.27
N ASP A 152 -15.46 -3.37 12.53
CA ASP A 152 -16.25 -2.34 11.85
C ASP A 152 -15.80 -2.16 10.39
N PHE A 153 -14.49 -2.16 10.13
CA PHE A 153 -13.93 -2.12 8.78
C PHE A 153 -14.43 -3.30 7.94
N CYS A 154 -14.39 -4.51 8.50
CA CYS A 154 -14.84 -5.74 7.84
C CYS A 154 -16.33 -5.69 7.49
N ARG A 155 -17.16 -5.09 8.36
CA ARG A 155 -18.57 -4.82 8.05
C ARG A 155 -18.75 -3.82 6.90
N GLU A 156 -17.89 -2.81 6.81
CA GLU A 156 -17.95 -1.81 5.73
C GLU A 156 -17.60 -2.39 4.35
N VAL A 157 -16.64 -3.34 4.30
CA VAL A 157 -16.21 -3.99 3.05
C VAL A 157 -16.86 -5.35 2.79
N ASP A 158 -17.78 -5.79 3.65
CA ASP A 158 -18.45 -7.10 3.60
C ASP A 158 -17.49 -8.30 3.56
N VAL A 159 -16.56 -8.35 4.53
CA VAL A 159 -15.54 -9.41 4.65
C VAL A 159 -15.59 -10.03 6.05
N ASN A 160 -15.27 -11.33 6.16
CA ASN A 160 -15.09 -11.96 7.46
C ASN A 160 -13.80 -11.45 8.17
N PRO A 161 -13.89 -10.90 9.40
CA PRO A 161 -12.73 -10.45 10.19
C PRO A 161 -11.61 -11.47 10.35
N ASP A 162 -11.94 -12.77 10.47
CA ASP A 162 -10.94 -13.84 10.64
C ASP A 162 -10.00 -13.97 9.44
N LYS A 163 -10.43 -13.52 8.26
CA LYS A 163 -9.59 -13.47 7.06
C LYS A 163 -8.67 -12.24 7.03
N ILE A 164 -9.07 -11.15 7.69
CA ILE A 164 -8.33 -9.88 7.70
C ILE A 164 -7.29 -9.84 8.83
N ARG A 165 -7.62 -10.38 10.00
CA ARG A 165 -6.76 -10.36 11.20
C ARG A 165 -5.34 -10.88 10.96
N PRO A 166 -5.09 -11.98 10.20
CA PRO A 166 -3.74 -12.44 9.92
C PRO A 166 -2.87 -11.40 9.22
N PHE A 167 -3.42 -10.66 8.24
CA PHE A 167 -2.68 -9.63 7.53
C PHE A 167 -2.30 -8.47 8.46
N ILE A 168 -3.23 -8.05 9.33
CA ILE A 168 -2.98 -6.97 10.27
C ILE A 168 -1.95 -7.37 11.32
N ASN A 169 -2.11 -8.55 11.92
CA ASN A 169 -1.18 -9.04 12.94
C ASN A 169 0.24 -9.25 12.41
N ASN A 170 0.36 -9.70 11.16
CA ASN A 170 1.65 -9.93 10.50
C ASN A 170 2.21 -8.68 9.81
N LYS A 171 1.49 -7.55 9.83
CA LYS A 171 1.82 -6.32 9.09
C LYS A 171 2.00 -6.55 7.58
N ASP A 172 1.25 -7.51 7.04
CA ASP A 172 1.24 -7.82 5.61
C ASP A 172 0.23 -6.93 4.89
N TRP A 173 0.61 -5.65 4.73
CA TRP A 173 -0.23 -4.63 4.12
C TRP A 173 -0.46 -4.84 2.62
N GLU A 174 0.55 -5.38 1.92
CA GLU A 174 0.40 -5.74 0.51
C GLU A 174 -0.56 -6.93 0.36
N GLY A 175 -0.40 -7.98 1.18
CA GLY A 175 -1.28 -9.13 1.20
C GLY A 175 -2.72 -8.76 1.52
N LEU A 176 -2.93 -7.85 2.48
CA LEU A 176 -4.25 -7.28 2.79
C LEU A 176 -4.91 -6.66 1.54
N LEU A 177 -4.20 -5.76 0.85
CA LEU A 177 -4.76 -5.09 -0.33
C LEU A 177 -5.04 -6.08 -1.46
N ARG A 178 -4.15 -7.05 -1.69
CA ARG A 178 -4.36 -8.12 -2.68
C ARG A 178 -5.58 -8.99 -2.36
N PHE A 179 -5.76 -9.32 -1.08
CA PHE A 179 -6.92 -10.07 -0.62
C PHE A 179 -8.20 -9.28 -0.90
N LEU A 180 -8.24 -7.98 -0.56
CA LEU A 180 -9.42 -7.13 -0.76
C LEU A 180 -9.76 -6.90 -2.23
N ILE A 181 -8.77 -6.85 -3.13
CA ILE A 181 -9.00 -6.75 -4.58
C ILE A 181 -9.70 -8.00 -5.13
N ASN A 182 -9.33 -9.18 -4.63
CA ASN A 182 -9.78 -10.47 -5.17
C ASN A 182 -10.99 -11.08 -4.45
N ASN A 183 -11.39 -10.54 -3.29
CA ASN A 183 -12.53 -11.03 -2.51
C ASN A 183 -13.83 -10.38 -2.97
#